data_AF-A0A4Q0Y025-F1
#
_entry.id   AF-A0A4Q0Y025-F1
#
_cell.length_a   1.000
_cell.length_b   1.000
_cell.length_c   1.000
_cell.angle_alpha   90.00
_cell.angle_beta   90.00
_cell.angle_gamma   90.00
#
_symmetry.space_group_name_H-M   'P 1'
#
loop_
_entity.id
_entity.type
_entity.pdbx_description
1 polymer ?
#
loop_
_entity_poly.entity_id
_entity_poly.type
_entity_poly.pdbx_seq_one_letter_code
_entity_poly.pdbx_strand_id
1 'polypeptide(L)'
;MLEIGKDKQLYTIKNEKIIKLDENDLDKIKEILKKFEIELSQENPALKFLYRGENLEKIKSKLNSSGLDETFYKVFKLGEKPNSLFISSNKNNSNELYRVDCVNDDMFRDIFNKINKILINESTPKLKKFIENNKEFDEYFKDLDNIEDFIEKINLSNAKLLLKDYYMAFLHTEGNIIHDKSYFLSTSEKFDIAKKFSLNSNPDNQIVFGYFISKPFLLYGIFHKNKGYLTKLIKKCNLVSYSALHKKEEEFSIRGGFLPHYILYVKLKEKRKEKYIINPFIFVDEYNVDTNLNEGFPVDQENFIDEIRETNYNGYIEHNDGGITQNDL
;
A
#
# COMPACT_ATOMS: atom_id res chain seq x y z
N MET A 1 2.62 11.39 17.55
CA MET A 1 2.85 10.97 16.15
C MET A 1 2.15 9.65 15.85
N LEU A 2 1.99 8.77 16.85
CA LEU A 2 1.11 7.62 16.78
C LEU A 2 -0.22 7.96 17.46
N GLU A 3 -1.35 7.59 16.86
CA GLU A 3 -2.68 7.85 17.44
C GLU A 3 -2.96 7.00 18.69
N ILE A 4 -2.18 5.97 18.95
CA ILE A 4 -2.31 5.14 20.14
C ILE A 4 -1.62 5.90 21.29
N GLY A 5 -2.38 6.55 22.16
CA GLY A 5 -1.87 7.39 23.26
C GLY A 5 -2.83 7.44 24.44
N LYS A 6 -2.36 7.98 25.59
CA LYS A 6 -3.03 7.97 26.91
C LYS A 6 -4.52 8.36 26.78
N ASP A 7 -5.38 7.59 27.47
CA ASP A 7 -6.85 7.69 27.53
C ASP A 7 -7.65 6.95 26.45
N LYS A 8 -7.00 6.25 25.52
CA LYS A 8 -7.70 5.40 24.53
C LYS A 8 -7.89 3.97 25.04
N GLN A 9 -9.08 3.41 24.80
CA GLN A 9 -9.33 1.98 25.04
C GLN A 9 -8.66 1.16 23.94
N LEU A 10 -7.66 0.37 24.33
CA LEU A 10 -6.93 -0.52 23.46
C LEU A 10 -7.46 -1.94 23.59
N TYR A 11 -7.48 -2.62 22.45
CA TYR A 11 -7.96 -3.98 22.31
C TYR A 11 -6.91 -4.81 21.56
N THR A 12 -6.97 -6.12 21.69
CA THR A 12 -6.22 -7.07 20.85
C THR A 12 -7.07 -8.30 20.61
N ILE A 13 -6.56 -9.25 19.85
CA ILE A 13 -7.19 -10.54 19.63
C ILE A 13 -6.48 -11.59 20.49
N LYS A 14 -7.19 -12.20 21.45
CA LYS A 14 -6.71 -13.41 22.15
C LYS A 14 -7.80 -14.47 22.04
N ASN A 15 -7.40 -15.71 21.73
CA ASN A 15 -8.33 -16.83 21.51
C ASN A 15 -9.47 -16.44 20.54
N GLU A 16 -9.10 -15.86 19.39
CA GLU A 16 -10.01 -15.45 18.32
C GLU A 16 -11.11 -14.44 18.74
N LYS A 17 -10.88 -13.68 19.81
CA LYS A 17 -11.82 -12.65 20.27
C LYS A 17 -11.15 -11.32 20.52
N ILE A 18 -11.80 -10.24 20.12
CA ILE A 18 -11.39 -8.88 20.46
C ILE A 18 -11.65 -8.65 21.95
N ILE A 19 -10.56 -8.54 22.70
CA ILE A 19 -10.58 -8.27 24.13
C ILE A 19 -9.87 -6.96 24.43
N LYS A 20 -10.23 -6.33 25.56
CA LYS A 20 -9.52 -5.14 26.04
C LYS A 20 -8.13 -5.57 26.56
N LEU A 21 -7.10 -4.76 26.30
CA LEU A 21 -5.77 -4.98 26.86
C LEU A 21 -5.79 -4.89 28.39
N ASP A 22 -5.05 -5.80 29.03
CA ASP A 22 -4.75 -5.75 30.47
C ASP A 22 -3.57 -4.80 30.77
N GLU A 23 -3.23 -4.62 32.04
CA GLU A 23 -2.16 -3.71 32.45
C GLU A 23 -0.78 -4.12 31.92
N ASN A 24 -0.49 -5.42 31.87
CA ASN A 24 0.78 -5.94 31.36
C ASN A 24 0.91 -5.68 29.85
N ASP A 25 -0.15 -5.98 29.09
CA ASP A 25 -0.20 -5.69 27.65
C ASP A 25 -0.02 -4.19 27.39
N LEU A 26 -0.66 -3.33 28.19
CA LEU A 26 -0.55 -1.88 28.06
C LEU A 26 0.87 -1.38 28.27
N ASP A 27 1.61 -1.95 29.23
CA ASP A 27 3.01 -1.60 29.47
C ASP A 27 3.92 -2.03 28.32
N LYS A 28 3.72 -3.25 27.77
CA LYS A 28 4.43 -3.71 26.57
C LYS A 28 4.21 -2.76 25.39
N ILE A 29 2.97 -2.31 25.17
CA ILE A 29 2.66 -1.36 24.09
C ILE A 29 3.31 0.00 24.31
N LYS A 30 3.33 0.53 25.53
CA LYS A 30 4.03 1.81 25.80
C LYS A 30 5.52 1.72 25.47
N GLU A 31 6.16 0.60 25.80
CA GLU A 31 7.57 0.37 25.48
C GLU A 31 7.79 0.38 23.96
N ILE A 32 6.95 -0.34 23.22
CA ILE A 32 7.04 -0.41 21.76
C ILE A 32 6.82 0.96 21.11
N LEU A 33 5.78 1.68 21.53
CA LEU A 33 5.50 3.02 21.01
C LEU A 33 6.67 3.97 21.26
N LYS A 34 7.33 3.89 22.42
CA LYS A 34 8.53 4.67 22.73
C LYS A 34 9.68 4.35 21.77
N LYS A 35 9.88 3.08 21.43
CA LYS A 35 10.92 2.67 20.46
C LYS A 35 10.60 3.17 19.05
N PHE A 36 9.35 3.09 18.62
CA PHE A 36 8.90 3.70 17.37
C PHE A 36 9.16 5.20 17.34
N GLU A 37 8.84 5.93 18.41
CA GLU A 37 9.06 7.38 18.50
C GLU A 37 10.55 7.73 18.38
N ILE A 38 11.42 6.97 19.05
CA ILE A 38 12.88 7.15 18.95
C ILE A 38 13.34 6.94 17.50
N GLU A 39 12.99 5.82 16.89
CA GLU A 39 13.44 5.48 15.54
C GLU A 39 12.90 6.47 14.49
N LEU A 40 11.65 6.87 14.60
CA LEU A 40 11.02 7.87 13.71
C LEU A 40 11.59 9.29 13.88
N SER A 41 12.21 9.59 15.02
CA SER A 41 12.81 10.90 15.29
C SER A 41 14.23 11.07 14.71
N GLN A 42 14.82 9.99 14.19
CA GLN A 42 16.13 10.05 13.56
C GLN A 42 16.12 10.88 12.28
N GLU A 43 17.27 11.45 11.90
CA GLU A 43 17.40 12.24 10.66
C GLU A 43 17.12 11.41 9.40
N ASN A 44 17.51 10.13 9.42
CA ASN A 44 17.31 9.17 8.34
C ASN A 44 16.69 7.89 8.89
N PRO A 45 15.41 7.90 9.26
CA PRO A 45 14.78 6.77 9.94
C PRO A 45 14.80 5.53 9.04
N ALA A 46 15.10 4.37 9.63
CA ALA A 46 15.07 3.09 8.92
C ALA A 46 13.64 2.61 8.61
N LEU A 47 12.66 3.21 9.31
CA LEU A 47 11.24 2.90 9.15
C LEU A 47 10.40 4.13 8.80
N LYS A 48 9.23 3.86 8.24
CA LYS A 48 8.23 4.87 7.90
C LYS A 48 6.87 4.45 8.42
N PHE A 49 6.21 5.33 9.16
CA PHE A 49 4.84 5.11 9.64
C PHE A 49 3.83 5.71 8.67
N LEU A 50 2.77 4.96 8.38
CA LEU A 50 1.83 5.26 7.31
C LEU A 50 0.42 4.80 7.72
N TYR A 51 -0.58 5.37 7.03
CA TYR A 51 -1.99 5.14 7.32
C TYR A 51 -2.77 4.82 6.06
N ARG A 52 -3.79 3.97 6.19
CA ARG A 52 -4.74 3.69 5.12
C ARG A 52 -6.15 3.61 5.68
N GLY A 53 -7.03 4.44 5.15
CA GLY A 53 -8.46 4.32 5.44
C GLY A 53 -9.11 3.39 4.44
N GLU A 54 -10.00 2.54 4.92
CA GLU A 54 -10.76 1.61 4.08
C GLU A 54 -12.14 1.38 4.70
N ASN A 55 -13.03 0.77 3.92
CA ASN A 55 -14.33 0.35 4.38
C ASN A 55 -14.28 -1.05 5.00
N LEU A 56 -14.86 -1.21 6.20
CA LEU A 56 -14.90 -2.49 6.90
C LEU A 56 -15.60 -3.59 6.09
N GLU A 57 -16.73 -3.30 5.46
CA GLU A 57 -17.49 -4.29 4.69
C GLU A 57 -16.74 -4.75 3.45
N LYS A 58 -15.95 -3.85 2.83
CA LYS A 58 -15.04 -4.23 1.75
C LYS A 58 -13.93 -5.18 2.24
N ILE A 59 -13.36 -4.94 3.42
CA ILE A 59 -12.38 -5.86 4.02
C ILE A 59 -13.01 -7.21 4.37
N LYS A 60 -14.19 -7.22 5.00
CA LYS A 60 -14.95 -8.45 5.27
C LYS A 60 -15.20 -9.24 3.99
N SER A 61 -15.65 -8.55 2.94
CA SER A 61 -15.88 -9.17 1.64
C SER A 61 -14.59 -9.76 1.06
N LYS A 62 -13.46 -9.04 1.10
CA LYS A 62 -12.16 -9.57 0.65
C LYS A 62 -11.73 -10.81 1.44
N LEU A 63 -11.89 -10.80 2.76
CA LEU A 63 -11.47 -11.88 3.66
C LEU A 63 -12.49 -13.01 3.82
N ASN A 64 -13.63 -12.90 3.13
CA ASN A 64 -14.76 -13.82 3.26
C ASN A 64 -15.13 -14.07 4.74
N SER A 65 -15.27 -12.99 5.51
CA SER A 65 -15.51 -13.04 6.95
C SER A 65 -16.83 -12.39 7.32
N SER A 66 -17.47 -12.94 8.36
CA SER A 66 -18.80 -12.48 8.81
C SER A 66 -18.75 -11.63 10.08
N GLY A 67 -17.81 -11.94 10.98
CA GLY A 67 -17.63 -11.28 12.27
C GLY A 67 -16.41 -10.36 12.34
N LEU A 68 -16.41 -9.40 13.27
CA LEU A 68 -15.26 -8.51 13.49
C LEU A 68 -14.02 -9.27 13.94
N ASP A 69 -14.18 -10.21 14.86
CA ASP A 69 -13.06 -10.96 15.44
C ASP A 69 -12.30 -11.74 14.36
N GLU A 70 -13.04 -12.54 13.59
CA GLU A 70 -12.53 -13.29 12.43
C GLU A 70 -11.87 -12.35 11.40
N THR A 71 -12.52 -11.23 11.07
CA THR A 71 -12.02 -10.26 10.10
C THR A 71 -10.66 -9.73 10.53
N PHE A 72 -10.53 -9.25 11.77
CA PHE A 72 -9.27 -8.67 12.21
C PHE A 72 -8.20 -9.72 12.48
N TYR A 73 -8.58 -10.95 12.88
CA TYR A 73 -7.63 -12.05 12.95
C TYR A 73 -7.01 -12.32 11.58
N LYS A 74 -7.86 -12.48 10.54
CA LYS A 74 -7.41 -12.62 9.15
C LYS A 74 -6.62 -11.42 8.64
N VAL A 75 -6.96 -10.18 9.04
CA VAL A 75 -6.13 -9.00 8.73
C VAL A 75 -4.74 -9.12 9.33
N PHE A 76 -4.61 -9.44 10.62
CA PHE A 76 -3.30 -9.50 11.28
C PHE A 76 -2.50 -10.74 10.90
N LYS A 77 -3.15 -11.78 10.36
CA LYS A 77 -2.50 -13.00 9.90
C LYS A 77 -2.15 -12.98 8.43
N LEU A 78 -3.04 -12.46 7.58
CA LEU A 78 -2.84 -12.46 6.12
C LEU A 78 -2.41 -11.08 5.60
N GLY A 79 -2.80 -9.99 6.23
CA GLY A 79 -2.61 -8.64 5.71
C GLY A 79 -3.62 -8.26 4.62
N GLU A 80 -3.47 -7.06 4.03
CA GLU A 80 -4.36 -6.56 2.97
C GLU A 80 -3.69 -6.70 1.59
N LYS A 81 -4.41 -7.23 0.62
CA LYS A 81 -3.93 -7.36 -0.77
C LYS A 81 -4.53 -6.29 -1.69
N PRO A 82 -3.81 -5.92 -2.78
CA PRO A 82 -4.33 -5.02 -3.80
C PRO A 82 -5.64 -5.50 -4.41
N ASN A 83 -6.42 -4.58 -4.98
CA ASN A 83 -7.70 -4.94 -5.61
C ASN A 83 -7.53 -5.82 -6.85
N SER A 84 -6.36 -5.80 -7.51
CA SER A 84 -6.05 -6.68 -8.63
C SER A 84 -6.13 -8.18 -8.27
N LEU A 85 -5.97 -8.51 -6.99
CA LEU A 85 -6.01 -9.88 -6.48
C LEU A 85 -7.37 -10.31 -5.94
N PHE A 86 -8.41 -9.48 -6.08
CA PHE A 86 -9.74 -9.78 -5.57
C PHE A 86 -10.59 -10.48 -6.65
N ILE A 87 -11.35 -11.52 -6.31
CA ILE A 87 -12.09 -12.32 -7.32
C ILE A 87 -13.10 -11.47 -8.11
N SER A 88 -13.74 -10.47 -7.49
CA SER A 88 -14.75 -9.66 -8.18
C SER A 88 -14.20 -8.64 -9.20
N SER A 89 -12.91 -8.27 -9.13
CA SER A 89 -12.25 -7.43 -10.14
C SER A 89 -11.85 -8.22 -11.39
N ASN A 90 -11.92 -9.55 -11.35
CA ASN A 90 -11.38 -10.46 -12.35
C ASN A 90 -12.35 -10.82 -13.50
N LYS A 91 -13.33 -9.96 -13.83
CA LYS A 91 -14.36 -10.29 -14.83
C LYS A 91 -13.86 -10.45 -16.28
N ASN A 92 -12.59 -10.16 -16.59
CA ASN A 92 -12.02 -10.35 -17.93
C ASN A 92 -10.52 -10.70 -17.84
N ASN A 93 -10.10 -11.78 -18.53
CA ASN A 93 -8.76 -12.41 -18.66
C ASN A 93 -7.57 -11.47 -19.04
N SER A 94 -7.45 -10.28 -18.45
CA SER A 94 -6.48 -9.23 -18.81
C SER A 94 -5.55 -8.83 -17.66
N ASN A 95 -5.47 -9.65 -16.60
CA ASN A 95 -4.70 -9.30 -15.40
C ASN A 95 -3.23 -9.76 -15.43
N GLU A 96 -2.80 -10.57 -16.40
CA GLU A 96 -1.38 -10.93 -16.54
C GLU A 96 -0.49 -9.73 -16.84
N LEU A 97 -1.01 -8.76 -17.60
CA LEU A 97 -0.26 -7.56 -17.97
C LEU A 97 0.08 -6.71 -16.75
N TYR A 98 -0.83 -6.64 -15.78
CA TYR A 98 -0.69 -5.82 -14.57
C TYR A 98 -0.21 -6.60 -13.35
N ARG A 99 0.41 -7.77 -13.54
CA ARG A 99 1.05 -8.46 -12.41
C ARG A 99 2.14 -7.60 -11.81
N VAL A 100 2.33 -7.79 -10.49
CA VAL A 100 3.31 -7.02 -9.71
C VAL A 100 4.74 -7.16 -10.27
N ASP A 101 5.05 -8.30 -10.88
CA ASP A 101 6.36 -8.72 -11.39
C ASP A 101 6.49 -8.68 -12.91
N CYS A 102 5.40 -8.45 -13.66
CA CYS A 102 5.44 -8.37 -15.12
C CYS A 102 6.20 -7.12 -15.61
N VAL A 103 7.20 -7.29 -16.47
CA VAL A 103 8.03 -6.20 -17.05
C VAL A 103 8.30 -6.43 -18.55
N ASN A 104 7.32 -6.97 -19.27
CA ASN A 104 7.41 -7.17 -20.72
C ASN A 104 7.07 -5.89 -21.51
N ASP A 105 7.40 -5.89 -22.80
CA ASP A 105 7.21 -4.73 -23.68
C ASP A 105 5.73 -4.37 -23.85
N ASP A 106 4.83 -5.36 -23.88
CA ASP A 106 3.39 -5.16 -23.97
C ASP A 106 2.86 -4.33 -22.79
N MET A 107 3.37 -4.56 -21.58
CA MET A 107 3.00 -3.81 -20.39
C MET A 107 3.42 -2.34 -20.51
N PHE A 108 4.64 -2.08 -20.99
CA PHE A 108 5.12 -0.71 -21.18
C PHE A 108 4.38 0.02 -22.31
N ARG A 109 4.02 -0.70 -23.39
CA ARG A 109 3.19 -0.17 -24.46
C ARG A 109 1.80 0.22 -23.95
N ASP A 110 1.17 -0.63 -23.14
CA ASP A 110 -0.13 -0.31 -22.54
C ASP A 110 -0.04 0.87 -21.55
N ILE A 111 0.99 0.93 -20.71
CA ILE A 111 1.26 2.08 -19.84
C ILE A 111 1.33 3.36 -20.66
N PHE A 112 2.13 3.39 -21.73
CA PHE A 112 2.28 4.55 -22.61
C PHE A 112 0.92 4.97 -23.19
N ASN A 113 0.20 4.03 -23.80
CA ASN A 113 -1.11 4.29 -24.41
C ASN A 113 -2.13 4.83 -23.41
N LYS A 114 -2.10 4.38 -22.15
CA LYS A 114 -2.98 4.89 -21.10
C LYS A 114 -2.63 6.30 -20.67
N ILE A 115 -1.34 6.60 -20.54
CA ILE A 115 -0.88 7.96 -20.25
C ILE A 115 -1.29 8.89 -21.40
N ASN A 116 -0.99 8.51 -22.64
CA ASN A 116 -1.40 9.23 -23.84
C ASN A 116 -2.91 9.54 -23.82
N LYS A 117 -3.75 8.52 -23.58
CA LYS A 117 -5.20 8.68 -23.51
C LYS A 117 -5.65 9.65 -22.42
N ILE A 118 -5.02 9.66 -21.24
CA ILE A 118 -5.31 10.63 -20.17
C ILE A 118 -4.99 12.04 -20.66
N LEU A 119 -3.81 12.22 -21.24
CA LEU A 119 -3.29 13.52 -21.67
C LEU A 119 -4.02 14.09 -22.89
N ILE A 120 -4.58 13.25 -23.77
CA ILE A 120 -5.41 13.72 -24.91
C ILE A 120 -6.82 14.12 -24.43
N ASN A 121 -7.41 13.36 -23.50
CA ASN A 121 -8.79 13.59 -23.05
C ASN A 121 -8.86 14.64 -21.92
N GLU A 122 -8.10 15.74 -22.04
CA GLU A 122 -7.95 16.79 -21.04
C GLU A 122 -9.29 17.36 -20.57
N SER A 123 -9.79 16.90 -19.44
CA SER A 123 -11.14 17.26 -18.97
C SER A 123 -11.13 17.97 -17.62
N THR A 124 -10.16 17.70 -16.75
CA THR A 124 -10.19 18.22 -15.37
C THR A 124 -9.27 19.43 -15.17
N PRO A 125 -9.67 20.45 -14.38
CA PRO A 125 -8.80 21.59 -14.04
C PRO A 125 -7.50 21.18 -13.36
N LYS A 126 -7.52 20.07 -12.61
CA LYS A 126 -6.33 19.52 -11.98
C LYS A 126 -5.35 19.01 -13.05
N LEU A 127 -5.80 18.19 -13.99
CA LEU A 127 -4.96 17.67 -15.06
C LEU A 127 -4.35 18.78 -15.93
N LYS A 128 -5.13 19.83 -16.24
CA LYS A 128 -4.60 21.02 -16.94
C LYS A 128 -3.43 21.66 -16.20
N LYS A 129 -3.58 21.87 -14.89
CA LYS A 129 -2.50 22.38 -14.04
C LYS A 129 -1.31 21.42 -13.98
N PHE A 130 -1.52 20.11 -14.02
CA PHE A 130 -0.42 19.16 -14.11
C PHE A 130 0.36 19.33 -15.41
N ILE A 131 -0.34 19.42 -16.55
CA ILE A 131 0.27 19.59 -17.88
C ILE A 131 1.10 20.86 -17.93
N GLU A 132 0.56 21.98 -17.45
CA GLU A 132 1.29 23.27 -17.36
C GLU A 132 2.62 23.16 -16.60
N ASN A 133 2.67 22.30 -15.57
CA ASN A 133 3.84 22.08 -14.73
C ASN A 133 4.77 20.96 -15.23
N ASN A 134 4.37 20.21 -16.27
CA ASN A 134 5.06 19.00 -16.74
C ASN A 134 5.08 18.92 -18.28
N LYS A 135 5.44 20.02 -18.96
CA LYS A 135 5.39 20.13 -20.42
C LYS A 135 6.15 19.03 -21.16
N GLU A 136 7.37 18.72 -20.72
CA GLU A 136 8.19 17.66 -21.32
C GLU A 136 7.51 16.28 -21.24
N PHE A 137 6.87 15.98 -20.11
CA PHE A 137 6.11 14.74 -19.94
C PHE A 137 4.87 14.72 -20.85
N ASP A 138 4.17 15.86 -20.95
CA ASP A 138 2.99 16.01 -21.81
C ASP A 138 3.33 15.82 -23.29
N GLU A 139 4.34 16.55 -23.78
CA GLU A 139 4.81 16.49 -25.17
C GLU A 139 5.26 15.09 -25.56
N TYR A 140 6.05 14.43 -24.69
CA TYR A 140 6.57 13.09 -24.97
C TYR A 140 5.47 12.03 -25.06
N PHE A 141 4.54 11.99 -24.09
CA PHE A 141 3.50 10.96 -24.06
C PHE A 141 2.30 11.24 -24.98
N LYS A 142 2.10 12.47 -25.46
CA LYS A 142 1.07 12.78 -26.47
C LYS A 142 1.44 12.31 -27.87
N ASP A 143 2.74 12.21 -28.16
CA ASP A 143 3.24 11.74 -29.44
C ASP A 143 3.39 10.20 -29.44
N LEU A 144 2.56 9.53 -30.24
CA LEU A 144 2.54 8.07 -30.34
C LEU A 144 3.81 7.51 -31.01
N ASP A 145 4.57 8.32 -31.74
CA ASP A 145 5.82 7.89 -32.36
C ASP A 145 6.92 7.61 -31.30
N ASN A 146 6.76 8.14 -30.08
CA ASN A 146 7.69 7.91 -28.96
C ASN A 146 7.52 6.54 -28.26
N ILE A 147 6.56 5.71 -28.66
CA ILE A 147 6.32 4.42 -27.99
C ILE A 147 7.54 3.50 -28.07
N GLU A 148 8.15 3.35 -29.25
CA GLU A 148 9.31 2.47 -29.40
C GLU A 148 10.54 3.01 -28.66
N ASP A 149 10.77 4.32 -28.70
CA ASP A 149 11.81 4.99 -27.92
C ASP A 149 11.63 4.76 -26.41
N PHE A 150 10.38 4.83 -25.91
CA PHE A 150 10.06 4.57 -24.51
C PHE A 150 10.40 3.13 -24.11
N ILE A 151 9.99 2.16 -24.91
CA ILE A 151 10.24 0.73 -24.66
C ILE A 151 11.75 0.43 -24.74
N GLU A 152 12.46 0.96 -25.74
CA GLU A 152 13.90 0.79 -25.89
C GLU A 152 14.66 1.32 -24.68
N LYS A 153 14.36 2.55 -24.24
CA LYS A 153 14.99 3.16 -23.06
C LYS A 153 14.75 2.38 -21.77
N ILE A 154 13.55 1.82 -21.61
CA ILE A 154 13.25 0.92 -20.48
C ILE A 154 14.04 -0.37 -20.59
N ASN A 155 14.12 -0.95 -21.79
CA ASN A 155 14.79 -2.22 -22.02
C ASN A 155 16.30 -2.18 -21.78
N LEU A 156 16.93 -1.02 -21.95
CA LEU A 156 18.33 -0.76 -21.62
C LEU A 156 18.60 -0.65 -20.10
N SER A 157 17.55 -0.53 -19.27
CA SER A 157 17.68 -0.34 -17.84
C SER A 157 17.61 -1.66 -17.07
N ASN A 158 18.53 -1.87 -16.13
CA ASN A 158 18.46 -2.96 -15.16
C ASN A 158 17.39 -2.73 -14.07
N ALA A 159 16.70 -1.58 -14.09
CA ALA A 159 15.71 -1.18 -13.09
C ALA A 159 14.28 -1.15 -13.67
N LYS A 160 13.97 -2.00 -14.65
CA LYS A 160 12.66 -2.02 -15.36
C LYS A 160 11.47 -2.00 -14.41
N LEU A 161 11.54 -2.77 -13.33
CA LEU A 161 10.46 -2.85 -12.34
C LEU A 161 10.22 -1.50 -11.64
N LEU A 162 11.27 -0.77 -11.27
CA LEU A 162 11.14 0.57 -10.67
C LEU A 162 10.62 1.60 -11.68
N LEU A 163 11.01 1.49 -12.94
CA LEU A 163 10.49 2.32 -14.03
C LEU A 163 8.99 2.05 -14.25
N LYS A 164 8.58 0.77 -14.27
CA LYS A 164 7.18 0.35 -14.31
C LYS A 164 6.38 0.97 -13.19
N ASP A 165 6.86 0.80 -11.94
CA ASP A 165 6.18 1.32 -10.76
C ASP A 165 6.02 2.83 -10.79
N TYR A 166 7.02 3.56 -11.30
CA TYR A 166 6.96 5.01 -11.46
C TYR A 166 5.81 5.46 -12.36
N TYR A 167 5.67 4.88 -13.56
CA TYR A 167 4.60 5.26 -14.48
C TYR A 167 3.24 4.64 -14.11
N MET A 168 3.23 3.46 -13.50
CA MET A 168 2.01 2.86 -12.96
C MET A 168 1.45 3.67 -11.79
N ALA A 169 2.30 4.27 -10.96
CA ALA A 169 1.84 5.18 -9.91
C ALA A 169 1.13 6.41 -10.49
N PHE A 170 1.61 6.97 -11.60
CA PHE A 170 0.88 8.02 -12.31
C PHE A 170 -0.51 7.54 -12.76
N LEU A 171 -0.62 6.36 -13.36
CA LEU A 171 -1.92 5.82 -13.79
C LEU A 171 -2.86 5.50 -12.62
N HIS A 172 -2.29 5.08 -11.50
CA HIS A 172 -2.98 4.77 -10.26
C HIS A 172 -3.59 6.04 -9.63
N THR A 173 -2.82 7.12 -9.54
CA THR A 173 -3.27 8.36 -8.88
C THR A 173 -4.05 9.28 -9.81
N GLU A 174 -3.59 9.45 -11.05
CA GLU A 174 -4.06 10.53 -11.95
C GLU A 174 -5.16 10.12 -12.91
N GLY A 175 -5.40 8.81 -13.07
CA GLY A 175 -6.44 8.30 -13.95
C GLY A 175 -7.63 7.66 -13.23
N ASN A 176 -7.41 7.05 -12.06
CA ASN A 176 -8.29 5.99 -11.53
C ASN A 176 -8.64 4.92 -12.59
N ILE A 177 -7.89 4.87 -13.71
CA ILE A 177 -8.18 4.06 -14.92
C ILE A 177 -7.85 2.60 -14.65
N ILE A 178 -6.88 2.38 -13.77
CA ILE A 178 -6.39 1.05 -13.41
C ILE A 178 -6.70 0.69 -11.96
N HIS A 179 -7.53 1.44 -11.24
CA HIS A 179 -7.73 1.22 -9.79
C HIS A 179 -8.10 -0.24 -9.44
N ASP A 180 -8.90 -0.89 -10.27
CA ASP A 180 -9.29 -2.29 -10.05
C ASP A 180 -8.24 -3.31 -10.50
N LYS A 181 -7.26 -2.87 -11.31
CA LYS A 181 -6.13 -3.65 -11.82
C LYS A 181 -4.79 -3.29 -11.16
N SER A 182 -4.80 -2.29 -10.28
CA SER A 182 -3.60 -1.78 -9.65
C SER A 182 -3.12 -2.74 -8.58
N TYR A 183 -1.83 -3.06 -8.64
CA TYR A 183 -1.12 -3.80 -7.61
C TYR A 183 -0.64 -2.90 -6.46
N PHE A 184 -1.00 -1.61 -6.48
CA PHE A 184 -0.69 -0.68 -5.40
C PHE A 184 -1.80 -0.61 -4.35
N LEU A 185 -1.39 -0.44 -3.08
CA LEU A 185 -2.26 0.10 -2.04
C LEU A 185 -1.92 1.56 -1.78
N SER A 186 -2.91 2.45 -1.92
CA SER A 186 -2.77 3.86 -1.52
C SER A 186 -2.74 4.00 -0.02
N THR A 187 -1.75 4.74 0.47
CA THR A 187 -1.58 5.09 1.88
C THR A 187 -1.14 6.54 2.01
N SER A 188 -1.17 7.10 3.23
CA SER A 188 -0.75 8.47 3.51
C SER A 188 0.11 8.55 4.77
N GLU A 189 1.06 9.48 4.80
CA GLU A 189 1.77 9.86 6.03
C GLU A 189 0.85 10.57 7.03
N LYS A 190 -0.29 11.09 6.58
CA LYS A 190 -1.23 11.86 7.41
C LYS A 190 -2.46 11.05 7.74
N PHE A 191 -2.66 10.80 9.02
CA PHE A 191 -3.85 10.11 9.55
C PHE A 191 -5.16 10.74 9.07
N ASP A 192 -5.29 12.07 9.13
CA ASP A 192 -6.52 12.77 8.71
C ASP A 192 -6.84 12.62 7.22
N ILE A 193 -5.81 12.40 6.39
CA ILE A 193 -6.00 12.16 4.96
C ILE A 193 -6.45 10.71 4.76
N ALA A 194 -5.77 9.74 5.38
CA ALA A 194 -6.19 8.34 5.37
C ALA A 194 -7.64 8.18 5.83
N LYS A 195 -8.01 8.84 6.93
CA LYS A 195 -9.38 8.85 7.47
C LYS A 195 -10.40 9.32 6.44
N LYS A 196 -10.10 10.31 5.60
CA LYS A 196 -11.04 10.78 4.56
C LYS A 196 -11.38 9.69 3.55
N PHE A 197 -10.43 8.80 3.22
CA PHE A 197 -10.70 7.66 2.33
C PHE A 197 -11.66 6.64 2.95
N SER A 198 -11.69 6.52 4.29
CA SER A 198 -12.69 5.70 4.99
C SER A 198 -14.09 6.32 5.06
N LEU A 199 -14.24 7.62 4.78
CA LEU A 199 -15.53 8.34 4.93
C LEU A 199 -16.54 8.07 3.82
N ASN A 200 -16.11 7.57 2.66
CA ASN A 200 -16.95 7.49 1.46
C ASN A 200 -18.05 6.42 1.51
N SER A 201 -18.06 5.58 2.55
CA SER A 201 -18.92 4.41 2.63
C SER A 201 -19.26 4.12 4.09
N ASN A 202 -20.45 4.55 4.51
CA ASN A 202 -21.03 4.41 5.86
C ASN A 202 -20.13 4.92 7.03
N PRO A 203 -20.49 6.04 7.69
CA PRO A 203 -19.70 6.61 8.78
C PRO A 203 -19.52 5.72 10.02
N ASP A 204 -20.29 4.63 10.14
CA ASP A 204 -20.23 3.67 11.24
C ASP A 204 -19.43 2.39 10.92
N ASN A 205 -18.81 2.28 9.72
CA ASN A 205 -18.03 1.11 9.29
C ASN A 205 -16.62 1.51 8.81
N GLN A 206 -16.03 2.50 9.48
CA GLN A 206 -14.74 3.07 9.08
C GLN A 206 -13.61 2.35 9.76
N ILE A 207 -12.61 1.94 8.98
CA ILE A 207 -11.35 1.46 9.52
C ILE A 207 -10.19 2.31 9.01
N VAL A 208 -9.20 2.50 9.88
CA VAL A 208 -7.91 3.06 9.50
C VAL A 208 -6.83 2.13 10.01
N PHE A 209 -6.05 1.57 9.09
CA PHE A 209 -4.84 0.83 9.41
C PHE A 209 -3.75 1.82 9.80
N GLY A 210 -3.09 1.56 10.93
CA GLY A 210 -1.80 2.15 11.26
C GLY A 210 -0.73 1.08 11.07
N TYR A 211 0.19 1.34 10.15
CA TYR A 211 1.19 0.37 9.74
C TYR A 211 2.54 1.08 9.56
N PHE A 212 3.62 0.31 9.59
CA PHE A 212 4.97 0.81 9.38
C PHE A 212 5.70 -0.07 8.39
N ILE A 213 6.62 0.49 7.61
CA ILE A 213 7.49 -0.28 6.72
C ILE A 213 8.93 0.08 7.00
N SER A 214 9.79 -0.91 7.01
CA SER A 214 11.24 -0.78 7.18
C SER A 214 11.95 -0.98 5.85
N LYS A 215 13.26 -0.72 5.82
CA LYS A 215 14.12 -1.19 4.73
C LYS A 215 14.21 -2.74 4.75
N PRO A 216 14.25 -3.41 3.57
CA PRO A 216 14.29 -2.84 2.23
C PRO A 216 12.91 -2.47 1.65
N PHE A 217 11.80 -2.86 2.29
CA PHE A 217 10.44 -2.68 1.77
C PHE A 217 10.05 -1.23 1.50
N LEU A 218 10.65 -0.28 2.23
CA LEU A 218 10.52 1.14 1.97
C LEU A 218 10.86 1.52 0.51
N LEU A 219 11.79 0.79 -0.13
CA LEU A 219 12.19 1.00 -1.53
C LEU A 219 11.13 0.54 -2.55
N TYR A 220 10.16 -0.26 -2.11
CA TYR A 220 9.07 -0.78 -2.95
C TYR A 220 7.85 0.15 -2.98
N GLY A 221 7.89 1.27 -2.26
CA GLY A 221 6.84 2.27 -2.30
C GLY A 221 7.16 3.42 -3.25
N ILE A 222 6.12 3.94 -3.90
CA ILE A 222 6.20 5.14 -4.72
C ILE A 222 5.57 6.29 -3.95
N PHE A 223 6.37 7.31 -3.65
CA PHE A 223 5.93 8.49 -2.95
C PHE A 223 5.72 9.66 -3.92
N HIS A 224 4.68 10.45 -3.73
CA HIS A 224 4.47 11.66 -4.54
C HIS A 224 5.63 12.68 -4.41
N LYS A 225 6.37 12.69 -3.28
CA LYS A 225 7.62 13.48 -3.14
C LYS A 225 8.87 12.73 -3.64
N ASN A 226 8.76 11.75 -4.55
CA ASN A 226 9.90 11.02 -5.16
C ASN A 226 10.90 11.90 -5.96
N LYS A 227 11.00 13.17 -5.62
CA LYS A 227 12.15 14.05 -5.82
C LYS A 227 13.37 13.43 -5.17
N GLY A 228 14.23 12.86 -5.99
CA GLY A 228 15.50 12.31 -5.54
C GLY A 228 15.90 11.13 -6.40
N TYR A 229 15.84 9.92 -5.83
CA TYR A 229 16.40 8.74 -6.46
C TYR A 229 15.64 8.30 -7.72
N LEU A 230 14.29 8.28 -7.71
CA LEU A 230 13.52 7.90 -8.92
C LEU A 230 13.64 8.94 -10.01
N THR A 231 13.52 10.23 -9.71
CA THR A 231 13.75 11.26 -10.75
C THR A 231 15.16 11.16 -11.33
N LYS A 232 16.19 10.88 -10.50
CA LYS A 232 17.55 10.63 -10.98
C LYS A 232 17.63 9.38 -11.85
N LEU A 233 16.95 8.29 -11.48
CA LEU A 233 16.88 7.06 -12.26
C LEU A 233 16.21 7.29 -13.62
N ILE A 234 15.06 7.96 -13.65
CA ILE A 234 14.31 8.29 -14.86
C ILE A 234 15.17 9.12 -15.81
N LYS A 235 15.80 10.18 -15.30
CA LYS A 235 16.72 11.01 -16.08
C LYS A 235 17.95 10.23 -16.58
N LYS A 236 18.51 9.33 -15.77
CA LYS A 236 19.64 8.47 -16.18
C LYS A 236 19.26 7.55 -17.35
N CYS A 237 17.98 7.16 -17.45
CA CYS A 237 17.46 6.35 -18.56
C CYS A 237 17.02 7.21 -19.76
N ASN A 238 17.27 8.53 -19.77
CA ASN A 238 16.79 9.48 -20.78
C ASN A 238 15.27 9.44 -20.99
N LEU A 239 14.55 9.12 -19.91
CA LEU A 239 13.10 9.09 -19.86
C LEU A 239 12.55 10.37 -19.22
N VAL A 240 11.30 10.72 -19.55
CA VAL A 240 10.63 11.91 -19.03
C VAL A 240 10.08 11.67 -17.62
N SER A 241 10.27 12.67 -16.74
CA SER A 241 9.78 12.65 -15.36
C SER A 241 8.63 13.63 -15.16
N TYR A 242 7.77 13.36 -14.19
CA TYR A 242 6.67 14.24 -13.79
C TYR A 242 6.74 14.64 -12.30
N SER A 243 6.11 15.76 -12.01
CA SER A 243 5.72 16.23 -10.68
C SER A 243 4.29 15.81 -10.39
N ALA A 244 4.07 15.09 -9.28
CA ALA A 244 2.76 14.58 -8.89
C ALA A 244 1.66 15.66 -8.81
N LEU A 245 0.41 15.32 -9.14
CA LEU A 245 -0.75 16.23 -9.09
C LEU A 245 -1.24 16.41 -7.65
N HIS A 246 -1.32 15.32 -6.89
CA HIS A 246 -1.90 15.27 -5.55
C HIS A 246 -0.88 15.50 -4.43
N LYS A 247 -0.03 16.55 -4.56
CA LYS A 247 1.05 16.84 -3.59
C LYS A 247 0.58 17.01 -2.13
N LYS A 248 -0.68 17.39 -1.92
CA LYS A 248 -1.24 17.63 -0.59
C LYS A 248 -1.72 16.36 0.11
N GLU A 249 -2.00 15.29 -0.65
CA GLU A 249 -2.53 14.01 -0.11
C GLU A 249 -1.46 13.18 0.60
N GLU A 250 -0.20 13.57 0.40
CA GLU A 250 0.96 12.88 0.93
C GLU A 250 0.96 11.38 0.67
N GLU A 251 0.49 11.00 -0.53
CA GLU A 251 0.33 9.60 -0.89
C GLU A 251 1.67 8.88 -0.98
N PHE A 252 1.68 7.70 -0.40
CA PHE A 252 2.69 6.65 -0.54
C PHE A 252 1.98 5.39 -1.05
N SER A 253 2.23 5.02 -2.30
CA SER A 253 1.63 3.85 -2.95
C SER A 253 2.55 2.64 -2.70
N ILE A 254 2.09 1.65 -1.93
CA ILE A 254 2.88 0.44 -1.66
C ILE A 254 2.65 -0.59 -2.73
N ARG A 255 3.73 -1.09 -3.35
CA ARG A 255 3.66 -2.24 -4.24
C ARG A 255 3.35 -3.50 -3.45
N GLY A 256 2.28 -4.19 -3.84
CA GLY A 256 2.04 -5.56 -3.45
C GLY A 256 1.31 -5.80 -2.13
N GLY A 257 0.81 -4.74 -1.50
CA GLY A 257 -0.08 -4.87 -0.36
C GLY A 257 0.58 -4.63 1.00
N PHE A 258 -0.17 -4.90 2.06
CA PHE A 258 0.29 -4.83 3.44
C PHE A 258 0.67 -6.22 3.90
N LEU A 259 1.95 -6.42 4.20
CA LEU A 259 2.36 -7.61 4.93
C LEU A 259 1.85 -7.52 6.38
N PRO A 260 1.34 -8.63 6.92
CA PRO A 260 0.76 -8.66 8.27
C PRO A 260 1.76 -8.24 9.36
N HIS A 261 3.05 -8.59 9.16
CA HIS A 261 4.21 -8.22 9.96
C HIS A 261 4.34 -6.71 10.25
N TYR A 262 3.75 -5.89 9.40
CA TYR A 262 3.91 -4.43 9.41
C TYR A 262 2.66 -3.67 9.89
N ILE A 263 1.58 -4.38 10.18
CA ILE A 263 0.34 -3.77 10.67
C ILE A 263 0.44 -3.63 12.20
N LEU A 264 0.58 -2.41 12.72
CA LEU A 264 0.63 -2.16 14.16
C LEU A 264 -0.77 -2.24 14.78
N TYR A 265 -1.76 -1.62 14.12
CA TYR A 265 -3.12 -1.59 14.61
C TYR A 265 -4.16 -1.31 13.53
N VAL A 266 -5.40 -1.60 13.86
CA VAL A 266 -6.58 -1.12 13.14
C VAL A 266 -7.42 -0.26 14.07
N LYS A 267 -7.66 0.99 13.68
CA LYS A 267 -8.65 1.85 14.30
C LYS A 267 -10.00 1.56 13.67
N LEU A 268 -10.92 0.99 14.45
CA LEU A 268 -12.31 0.78 14.07
C LEU A 268 -13.18 1.87 14.68
N LYS A 269 -14.05 2.48 13.86
CA LYS A 269 -15.14 3.33 14.34
C LYS A 269 -16.47 2.61 14.11
N GLU A 270 -17.15 2.27 15.20
CA GLU A 270 -18.45 1.59 15.20
C GLU A 270 -19.43 2.34 16.09
N LYS A 271 -20.57 2.78 15.54
CA LYS A 271 -21.67 3.43 16.30
C LYS A 271 -21.19 4.53 17.25
N ARG A 272 -20.33 5.44 16.74
CA ARG A 272 -19.68 6.54 17.48
C ARG A 272 -18.65 6.15 18.56
N LYS A 273 -18.32 4.87 18.72
CA LYS A 273 -17.19 4.42 19.56
C LYS A 273 -15.97 4.17 18.67
N GLU A 274 -14.79 4.52 19.17
CA GLU A 274 -13.52 4.18 18.54
C GLU A 274 -12.86 3.04 19.33
N LYS A 275 -12.40 2.01 18.61
CA LYS A 275 -11.58 0.93 19.15
C LYS A 275 -10.26 0.92 18.41
N TYR A 276 -9.16 0.76 19.13
CA TYR A 276 -7.83 0.54 18.55
C TYR A 276 -7.49 -0.91 18.82
N ILE A 277 -7.56 -1.72 17.78
CA ILE A 277 -7.26 -3.14 17.83
C ILE A 277 -5.79 -3.28 17.45
N ILE A 278 -4.97 -3.64 18.42
CA ILE A 278 -3.54 -3.82 18.31
C ILE A 278 -3.25 -5.20 17.74
N ASN A 279 -2.20 -5.31 16.93
CA ASN A 279 -1.78 -6.59 16.37
C ASN A 279 -1.42 -7.59 17.49
N PRO A 280 -2.05 -8.79 17.54
CA PRO A 280 -1.82 -9.76 18.59
C PRO A 280 -0.39 -10.33 18.60
N PHE A 281 0.30 -10.35 17.45
CA PHE A 281 1.66 -10.88 17.32
C PHE A 281 2.72 -10.01 18.01
N ILE A 282 2.31 -8.87 18.57
CA ILE A 282 3.16 -8.06 19.46
C ILE A 282 3.33 -8.72 20.83
N PHE A 283 2.35 -9.51 21.26
CA PHE A 283 2.30 -10.05 22.62
C PHE A 283 2.92 -11.44 22.74
N VAL A 284 3.36 -12.06 21.64
CA VAL A 284 4.07 -13.34 21.69
C VAL A 284 5.45 -13.19 22.34
N ASP A 285 5.95 -14.27 22.93
CA ASP A 285 7.19 -14.28 23.69
C ASP A 285 8.42 -14.11 22.79
N GLU A 286 8.35 -14.55 21.52
CA GLU A 286 9.46 -14.39 20.58
C GLU A 286 9.68 -12.92 20.15
N TYR A 287 8.69 -12.04 20.31
CA TYR A 287 8.82 -10.65 19.86
C TYR A 287 9.62 -9.79 20.84
N ASN A 288 10.79 -9.36 20.39
CA ASN A 288 11.61 -8.36 21.06
C ASN A 288 11.73 -7.10 20.20
N VAL A 289 11.17 -5.99 20.68
CA VAL A 289 11.15 -4.72 19.95
C VAL A 289 12.55 -4.19 19.62
N ASP A 290 13.56 -4.47 20.45
CA ASP A 290 14.92 -3.99 20.23
C ASP A 290 15.61 -4.66 19.04
N THR A 291 15.22 -5.89 18.73
CA THR A 291 15.81 -6.67 17.63
C THR A 291 14.89 -6.76 16.41
N ASN A 292 13.57 -6.81 16.60
CA ASN A 292 12.62 -7.14 15.55
C ASN A 292 11.87 -5.94 14.95
N LEU A 293 12.06 -4.72 15.46
CA LEU A 293 11.34 -3.54 14.94
C LEU A 293 11.47 -3.38 13.42
N ASN A 294 12.64 -3.69 12.86
CA ASN A 294 12.88 -3.59 11.41
C ASN A 294 12.43 -4.82 10.62
N GLU A 295 12.23 -5.97 11.26
CA GLU A 295 11.80 -7.21 10.60
C GLU A 295 10.27 -7.34 10.59
N GLY A 296 9.60 -6.59 11.48
CA GLY A 296 8.16 -6.67 11.69
C GLY A 296 7.81 -7.67 12.81
N PHE A 297 6.51 -7.85 13.02
CA PHE A 297 6.01 -8.78 14.04
C PHE A 297 6.13 -10.23 13.56
N PRO A 298 6.44 -11.19 14.45
CA PRO A 298 6.56 -12.62 14.11
C PRO A 298 5.16 -13.22 13.90
N VAL A 299 4.62 -13.00 12.70
CA VAL A 299 3.33 -13.55 12.30
C VAL A 299 3.53 -14.97 11.83
N ASP A 300 2.89 -15.93 12.49
CA ASP A 300 2.87 -17.32 12.06
C ASP A 300 2.14 -17.48 10.71
N GLN A 301 2.83 -18.05 9.72
CA GLN A 301 2.39 -18.28 8.34
C GLN A 301 2.34 -19.77 7.96
N GLU A 302 2.46 -20.72 8.91
CA GLU A 302 2.57 -22.16 8.58
C GLU A 302 1.42 -22.68 7.69
N ASN A 303 0.18 -22.20 7.93
CA ASN A 303 -1.02 -22.59 7.17
C ASN A 303 -1.50 -21.51 6.19
N PHE A 304 -0.62 -20.60 5.76
CA PHE A 304 -1.00 -19.44 4.96
C PHE A 304 -1.81 -19.79 3.70
N ILE A 305 -1.39 -20.84 2.97
CA ILE A 305 -2.03 -21.25 1.72
C ILE A 305 -3.47 -21.74 1.94
N ASP A 306 -3.70 -22.50 3.00
CA ASP A 306 -5.04 -22.98 3.32
C ASP A 306 -5.94 -21.83 3.75
N GLU A 307 -5.43 -20.93 4.59
CA GLU A 307 -6.20 -19.77 5.07
C GLU A 307 -6.55 -18.77 3.98
N ILE A 308 -5.63 -18.49 3.06
CA ILE A 308 -5.92 -17.54 1.98
C ILE A 308 -6.92 -18.11 0.98
N ARG A 309 -6.97 -19.43 0.76
CA ARG A 309 -7.98 -20.09 -0.08
C ARG A 309 -9.39 -19.97 0.48
N GLU A 310 -9.54 -19.73 1.78
CA GLU A 310 -10.83 -19.46 2.40
C GLU A 310 -11.30 -18.01 2.22
N THR A 311 -10.45 -17.14 1.68
CA THR A 311 -10.78 -15.74 1.38
C THR A 311 -11.31 -15.57 -0.05
N ASN A 312 -11.69 -14.35 -0.41
CA ASN A 312 -12.08 -14.01 -1.79
C ASN A 312 -10.92 -13.44 -2.62
N TYR A 313 -9.67 -13.72 -2.24
CA TYR A 313 -8.50 -13.45 -3.06
C TYR A 313 -8.27 -14.57 -4.08
N ASN A 314 -7.69 -14.23 -5.23
CA ASN A 314 -7.31 -15.16 -6.30
C ASN A 314 -5.79 -15.42 -6.36
N GLY A 315 -5.04 -14.80 -5.45
CA GLY A 315 -3.59 -14.73 -5.50
C GLY A 315 -3.04 -14.01 -4.28
N TYR A 316 -1.72 -14.08 -4.16
CA TYR A 316 -0.95 -13.41 -3.11
C TYR A 316 0.38 -12.92 -3.64
N ILE A 317 1.08 -12.19 -2.79
CA ILE A 317 2.35 -11.59 -3.10
C ILE A 317 3.37 -12.09 -2.10
N GLU A 318 4.52 -12.50 -2.64
CA GLU A 318 5.62 -13.05 -1.89
C GLU A 318 6.84 -12.12 -2.05
N HIS A 319 7.59 -11.97 -0.96
CA HIS A 319 8.76 -11.12 -0.92
C HIS A 319 9.97 -11.98 -0.62
N ASN A 320 10.80 -12.18 -1.64
CA ASN A 320 11.99 -13.02 -1.58
C ASN A 320 13.25 -12.17 -1.84
N ASP A 321 14.43 -12.75 -1.65
CA ASP A 321 15.72 -12.08 -1.92
C ASP A 321 15.83 -11.53 -3.36
N GLY A 322 15.06 -12.11 -4.29
CA GLY A 322 14.96 -11.67 -5.69
C GLY A 322 13.96 -10.55 -5.97
N GLY A 323 13.18 -10.10 -4.99
CA GLY A 323 12.19 -9.04 -5.13
C GLY A 323 10.76 -9.47 -4.75
N ILE A 324 9.77 -8.88 -5.40
CA ILE A 324 8.36 -9.17 -5.16
C ILE A 324 7.82 -9.99 -6.33
N THR A 325 7.17 -11.12 -6.04
CA THR A 325 6.47 -11.97 -7.02
C THR A 325 4.99 -12.04 -6.70
N GLN A 326 4.17 -12.22 -7.73
CA GLN A 326 2.75 -12.54 -7.57
C GLN A 326 2.55 -14.04 -7.81
N ASN A 327 1.77 -14.68 -6.94
CA ASN A 327 1.38 -16.07 -7.04
C ASN A 327 -0.15 -16.15 -7.16
N ASP A 328 -0.66 -17.05 -8.01
CA ASP A 328 -2.09 -17.29 -8.14
C ASP A 328 -2.50 -18.49 -7.25
N LEU A 329 -3.77 -18.57 -6.83
CA LEU A 329 -4.29 -19.55 -5.85
C LEU A 329 -4.93 -20.81 -6.44
#